data_AF-A0A137QBP6-F1
#
_entry.id   AF-A0A137QBP6-F1
#
_cell.length_a   1.000
_cell.length_b   1.000
_cell.length_c   1.000
_cell.angle_alpha   90.00
_cell.angle_beta   90.00
_cell.angle_gamma   90.00
#
_symmetry.space_group_name_H-M   'P 1'
#
loop_
_entity.id
_entity.type
_entity.pdbx_description
1 polymer ?
#
loop_
_entity_poly.entity_id
_entity_poly.type
_entity_poly.pdbx_seq_one_letter_code
_entity_poly.pdbx_strand_id
1 'polypeptide(L)'
;MNLSMSSSALSEIRDILSAFLQQCQIPYPRDIDLSTSFRDACYADATRRGFDLELMARPLDVGIAITDTMYRHLKNDSTRVFIALWTCLVTHIDDYYETYADGLADFFNRFLRQEPQLYSAFDHVVALFRETPQHWGTIASNLITTTELDFLTPSIIDKEIEGMEVRITAVSYPHFTRRMAGISRAYAAFGIPPELDLTTWIQVLPDFIAYIDHANDLFSFYKEELAGETVNFVSLYANAHGIPKLDALKRLAEETAQCYQRGSQLLQSHPEAWKAFRATCAGYIKFHASSPRYKLDQLNL
;
A
#
# COMPACT_ATOMS: atom_id res chain seq x y z
N MET A 1 3.40 -19.21 20.14
CA MET A 1 3.72 -18.53 21.42
C MET A 1 3.44 -17.06 21.18
N ASN A 2 2.43 -16.46 21.83
CA ASN A 2 2.25 -15.00 21.73
C ASN A 2 3.39 -14.34 22.50
N LEU A 3 4.37 -13.78 21.79
CA LEU A 3 5.42 -12.98 22.39
C LEU A 3 4.76 -11.73 22.99
N SER A 4 4.76 -11.63 24.32
CA SER A 4 4.39 -10.41 25.01
C SER A 4 5.56 -9.44 24.86
N MET A 5 5.34 -8.34 24.15
CA MET A 5 6.31 -7.25 24.06
C MET A 5 6.40 -6.52 25.40
N SER A 6 7.59 -6.05 25.77
CA SER A 6 7.79 -5.34 27.04
C SER A 6 7.05 -4.00 27.06
N SER A 7 6.65 -3.52 28.25
CA SER A 7 6.00 -2.21 28.39
C SER A 7 6.90 -1.06 27.90
N SER A 8 8.21 -1.22 28.02
CA SER A 8 9.20 -0.25 27.53
C SER A 8 9.16 -0.14 26.01
N ALA A 9 9.20 -1.27 25.29
CA ALA A 9 9.15 -1.28 23.84
C ALA A 9 7.79 -0.78 23.30
N LEU A 10 6.68 -1.08 23.99
CA LEU A 10 5.37 -0.52 23.67
C LEU A 10 5.35 1.01 23.76
N SER A 11 5.91 1.56 24.84
CA SER A 11 6.02 3.02 25.02
C SER A 11 6.88 3.63 23.91
N GLU A 12 7.99 3.00 23.57
CA GLU A 12 8.91 3.53 22.56
C GLU A 12 8.31 3.54 21.15
N ILE A 13 7.59 2.48 20.75
CA ILE A 13 6.86 2.47 19.47
C ILE A 13 5.79 3.55 19.45
N ARG A 14 5.00 3.69 20.52
CA ARG A 14 4.01 4.78 20.64
C ARG A 14 4.69 6.13 20.45
N ASP A 15 5.76 6.40 21.19
CA ASP A 15 6.43 7.70 21.18
C ASP A 15 7.02 8.02 19.80
N ILE A 16 7.55 7.02 19.07
CA ILE A 16 8.02 7.16 17.68
C ILE A 16 6.85 7.51 16.74
N LEU A 17 5.74 6.77 16.79
CA LEU A 17 4.59 7.01 15.92
C LEU A 17 3.90 8.35 16.23
N SER A 18 3.76 8.72 17.51
CA SER A 18 3.22 10.01 17.93
C SER A 18 4.11 11.16 17.45
N ALA A 19 5.43 11.03 17.54
CA ALA A 19 6.37 12.03 17.02
C ALA A 19 6.26 12.19 15.50
N PHE A 20 6.13 11.08 14.76
CA PHE A 20 5.89 11.11 13.31
C PHE A 20 4.60 11.85 12.95
N LEU A 21 3.49 11.54 13.62
CA LEU A 21 2.19 12.19 13.43
C LEU A 21 2.27 13.70 13.70
N GLN A 22 2.94 14.08 14.80
CA GLN A 22 3.17 15.47 15.15
C GLN A 22 3.99 16.22 14.08
N GLN A 23 5.07 15.62 13.58
CA GLN A 23 5.92 16.21 12.53
C GLN A 23 5.17 16.40 11.20
N CYS A 24 4.24 15.50 10.88
CA CYS A 24 3.36 15.61 9.70
C CYS A 24 2.16 16.53 9.92
N GLN A 25 1.91 16.95 11.17
CA GLN A 25 0.70 17.68 11.57
C GLN A 25 -0.58 16.90 11.18
N ILE A 26 -0.55 15.58 11.35
CA ILE A 26 -1.68 14.70 11.11
C ILE A 26 -2.18 14.23 12.48
N PRO A 27 -3.40 14.63 12.91
CA PRO A 27 -3.96 14.12 14.15
C PRO A 27 -4.22 12.61 14.00
N TYR A 28 -4.02 11.85 15.09
CA TYR A 28 -4.38 10.44 15.06
C TYR A 28 -5.90 10.31 14.83
N PRO A 29 -6.33 9.57 13.81
CA PRO A 29 -7.74 9.48 13.46
C PRO A 29 -8.52 8.69 14.52
N ARG A 30 -9.65 9.25 14.94
CA ARG A 30 -10.64 8.66 15.85
C ARG A 30 -12.00 8.59 15.14
N ASP A 31 -12.88 7.72 15.61
CA ASP A 31 -14.28 7.62 15.15
C ASP A 31 -14.40 7.49 13.62
N ILE A 32 -13.70 6.51 13.07
CA ILE A 32 -13.58 6.31 11.63
C ILE A 32 -14.87 5.72 11.06
N ASP A 33 -15.64 6.57 10.39
CA ASP A 33 -16.83 6.15 9.64
C ASP A 33 -16.49 5.86 8.17
N LEU A 34 -16.86 4.66 7.72
CA LEU A 34 -16.73 4.17 6.35
C LEU A 34 -18.10 4.18 5.67
N SER A 35 -18.15 4.68 4.45
CA SER A 35 -19.40 4.88 3.70
C SER A 35 -20.06 3.56 3.32
N THR A 36 -21.23 3.30 3.91
CA THR A 36 -22.06 2.12 3.56
C THR A 36 -22.53 2.16 2.11
N SER A 37 -22.92 3.34 1.60
CA SER A 37 -23.36 3.45 0.20
C SER A 37 -22.23 3.21 -0.80
N PHE A 38 -21.00 3.63 -0.48
CA PHE A 38 -19.84 3.32 -1.31
C PHE A 38 -19.50 1.83 -1.25
N ARG A 39 -19.61 1.20 -0.07
CA ARG A 39 -19.47 -0.24 0.08
C ARG A 39 -20.46 -0.98 -0.83
N ASP A 40 -21.74 -0.64 -0.76
CA ASP A 40 -22.78 -1.28 -1.57
C ASP A 40 -22.52 -1.12 -3.08
N ALA A 41 -22.06 0.06 -3.52
CA ALA A 41 -21.67 0.28 -4.91
C ALA A 41 -20.52 -0.62 -5.36
N CYS A 42 -19.49 -0.81 -4.52
CA CYS A 42 -18.37 -1.69 -4.83
C CYS A 42 -18.79 -3.17 -4.91
N TYR A 43 -19.64 -3.64 -3.99
CA TYR A 43 -20.16 -5.01 -4.03
C TYR A 43 -21.07 -5.25 -5.24
N ALA A 44 -21.90 -4.27 -5.59
CA ALA A 44 -22.72 -4.35 -6.80
C ALA A 44 -21.85 -4.45 -8.07
N ASP A 45 -20.79 -3.65 -8.17
CA ASP A 45 -19.90 -3.68 -9.33
C ASP A 45 -19.05 -4.95 -9.39
N ALA A 46 -18.53 -5.43 -8.26
CA ALA A 46 -17.83 -6.72 -8.16
C ALA A 46 -18.74 -7.88 -8.62
N THR A 47 -19.99 -7.92 -8.15
CA THR A 47 -20.99 -8.92 -8.56
C THR A 47 -21.25 -8.85 -10.07
N ARG A 48 -21.45 -7.64 -10.60
CA ARG A 48 -21.67 -7.41 -12.04
C ARG A 48 -20.50 -7.90 -12.90
N ARG A 49 -19.27 -7.77 -12.40
CA ARG A 49 -18.05 -8.24 -13.07
C ARG A 49 -17.79 -9.74 -12.91
N GLY A 50 -18.58 -10.43 -12.09
CA GLY A 50 -18.44 -11.86 -11.84
C GLY A 50 -17.31 -12.21 -10.87
N PHE A 51 -16.93 -11.30 -9.98
CA PHE A 51 -15.96 -11.60 -8.91
C PHE A 51 -16.54 -12.70 -8.02
N ASP A 52 -15.69 -13.65 -7.63
CA ASP A 52 -16.05 -14.67 -6.65
C ASP A 52 -16.05 -14.05 -5.25
N LEU A 53 -17.23 -13.60 -4.82
CA LEU A 53 -17.38 -12.95 -3.52
C LEU A 53 -17.24 -13.91 -2.33
N GLU A 54 -17.27 -15.24 -2.53
CA GLU A 54 -16.97 -16.18 -1.45
C GLU A 54 -15.48 -16.09 -1.08
N LEU A 55 -14.62 -15.90 -2.08
CA LEU A 55 -13.18 -15.74 -1.89
C LEU A 55 -12.77 -14.28 -1.65
N MET A 56 -13.41 -13.33 -2.33
CA MET A 56 -12.96 -11.95 -2.43
C MET A 56 -13.69 -10.95 -1.54
N ALA A 57 -14.72 -11.33 -0.77
CA ALA A 57 -15.44 -10.37 0.08
C ALA A 57 -14.52 -9.66 1.10
N ARG A 58 -13.63 -10.41 1.76
CA ARG A 58 -12.68 -9.83 2.72
C ARG A 58 -11.64 -8.92 2.04
N PRO A 59 -10.93 -9.36 0.97
CA PRO A 59 -10.08 -8.47 0.17
C PRO A 59 -10.83 -7.23 -0.37
N LEU A 60 -12.10 -7.37 -0.73
CA LEU A 60 -12.93 -6.27 -1.20
C LEU A 60 -13.20 -5.25 -0.08
N ASP A 61 -13.52 -5.70 1.13
CA ASP A 61 -13.68 -4.82 2.28
C ASP A 61 -12.36 -4.04 2.59
N VAL A 62 -11.19 -4.65 2.37
CA VAL A 62 -9.89 -3.94 2.46
C VAL A 62 -9.77 -2.86 1.39
N GLY A 63 -10.08 -3.18 0.13
CA GLY A 63 -10.04 -2.22 -0.96
C GLY A 63 -11.01 -1.05 -0.78
N ILE A 64 -12.21 -1.33 -0.25
CA ILE A 64 -13.21 -0.32 0.09
C ILE A 64 -12.69 0.58 1.21
N ALA A 65 -12.14 0.01 2.29
CA ALA A 65 -11.59 0.79 3.40
C ALA A 65 -10.44 1.70 2.94
N ILE A 66 -9.46 1.17 2.19
CA ILE A 66 -8.37 1.96 1.61
C ILE A 66 -8.93 3.12 0.78
N THR A 67 -9.87 2.82 -0.11
CA THR A 67 -10.37 3.84 -1.04
C THR A 67 -11.18 4.91 -0.33
N ASP A 68 -12.03 4.51 0.60
CA ASP A 68 -12.91 5.44 1.31
C ASP A 68 -12.18 6.26 2.37
N THR A 69 -10.99 5.86 2.82
CA THR A 69 -10.17 6.73 3.67
C THR A 69 -9.24 7.62 2.87
N MET A 70 -8.63 7.13 1.79
CA MET A 70 -7.58 7.84 1.03
C MET A 70 -8.11 8.74 -0.09
N TYR A 71 -9.18 8.34 -0.77
CA TYR A 71 -9.51 8.87 -2.11
C TYR A 71 -10.89 9.52 -2.20
N ARG A 72 -11.47 9.97 -1.08
CA ARG A 72 -12.75 10.72 -1.08
C ARG A 72 -12.70 12.05 -1.83
N HIS A 73 -11.50 12.60 -2.06
CA HIS A 73 -11.33 13.82 -2.85
C HIS A 73 -11.48 13.58 -4.36
N LEU A 74 -11.43 12.33 -4.84
CA LEU A 74 -11.67 12.02 -6.24
C LEU A 74 -13.15 12.19 -6.58
N LYS A 75 -13.45 13.01 -7.60
CA LYS A 75 -14.83 13.38 -7.97
C LYS A 75 -15.59 12.27 -8.70
N ASN A 76 -14.88 11.36 -9.36
CA ASN A 76 -15.49 10.29 -10.16
C ASN A 76 -15.63 9.02 -9.32
N ASP A 77 -16.88 8.66 -9.00
CA ASP A 77 -17.16 7.46 -8.22
C ASP A 77 -16.75 6.17 -8.92
N SER A 78 -16.80 6.11 -10.26
CA SER A 78 -16.31 4.92 -11.00
C SER A 78 -14.80 4.72 -10.81
N THR A 79 -14.02 5.80 -10.73
CA THR A 79 -12.58 5.74 -10.42
C THR A 79 -12.36 5.23 -9.00
N ARG A 80 -13.19 5.65 -8.04
CA ARG A 80 -13.11 5.13 -6.66
C ARG A 80 -13.46 3.64 -6.61
N VAL A 81 -14.53 3.21 -7.28
CA VAL A 81 -14.89 1.79 -7.38
C VAL A 81 -13.75 0.99 -8.04
N PHE A 82 -13.16 1.50 -9.11
CA PHE A 82 -11.98 0.89 -9.74
C PHE A 82 -10.85 0.66 -8.73
N ILE A 83 -10.48 1.66 -7.94
CA ILE A 83 -9.41 1.53 -6.93
C ILE A 83 -9.76 0.46 -5.89
N ALA A 84 -11.03 0.41 -5.44
CA ALA A 84 -11.47 -0.59 -4.46
C ALA A 84 -11.36 -2.03 -5.03
N LEU A 85 -11.78 -2.25 -6.27
CA LEU A 85 -11.68 -3.55 -6.94
C LEU A 85 -10.23 -3.92 -7.27
N TRP A 86 -9.43 -2.95 -7.67
CA TRP A 86 -8.00 -3.15 -7.93
C TRP A 86 -7.27 -3.61 -6.67
N THR A 87 -7.48 -2.89 -5.56
CA THR A 87 -6.92 -3.24 -4.25
C THR A 87 -7.44 -4.59 -3.75
N CYS A 88 -8.71 -4.93 -4.03
CA CYS A 88 -9.27 -6.24 -3.73
C CYS A 88 -8.47 -7.35 -4.40
N LEU A 89 -8.21 -7.26 -5.71
CA LEU A 89 -7.47 -8.28 -6.45
C LEU A 89 -6.03 -8.40 -5.96
N VAL A 90 -5.34 -7.28 -5.75
CA VAL A 90 -3.96 -7.29 -5.25
C VAL A 90 -3.88 -7.91 -3.85
N THR A 91 -4.81 -7.56 -2.95
CA THR A 91 -4.88 -8.15 -1.61
C THR A 91 -5.19 -9.64 -1.66
N HIS A 92 -6.12 -10.05 -2.54
CA HIS A 92 -6.46 -11.46 -2.73
C HIS A 92 -5.28 -12.27 -3.25
N ILE A 93 -4.55 -11.74 -4.24
CA ILE A 93 -3.38 -12.43 -4.81
C ILE A 93 -2.26 -12.55 -3.77
N ASP A 94 -2.03 -11.50 -2.96
CA ASP A 94 -1.06 -11.50 -1.87
C ASP A 94 -1.41 -12.56 -0.81
N ASP A 95 -2.66 -12.59 -0.34
CA ASP A 95 -3.12 -13.54 0.70
C ASP A 95 -3.08 -15.01 0.22
N TYR A 96 -3.17 -15.27 -1.09
CA TYR A 96 -3.25 -16.62 -1.68
C TYR A 96 -2.12 -16.93 -2.68
N TYR A 97 -0.98 -16.24 -2.59
CA TYR A 97 0.11 -16.33 -3.57
C TYR A 97 0.60 -17.77 -3.82
N GLU A 98 0.66 -18.61 -2.78
CA GLU A 98 1.06 -20.02 -2.88
C GLU A 98 0.10 -20.83 -3.76
N THR A 99 -1.21 -20.55 -3.64
CA THR A 99 -2.25 -21.21 -4.43
C THR A 99 -2.15 -20.84 -5.90
N TYR A 100 -1.65 -19.64 -6.20
CA TYR A 100 -1.54 -19.12 -7.56
C TYR A 100 -0.13 -19.20 -8.15
N ALA A 101 0.80 -19.91 -7.51
CA ALA A 101 2.22 -19.87 -7.88
C ALA A 101 2.48 -20.26 -9.36
N ASP A 102 1.76 -21.25 -9.88
CA ASP A 102 1.88 -21.68 -11.29
C ASP A 102 1.31 -20.64 -12.26
N GLY A 103 0.17 -20.04 -11.91
CA GLY A 103 -0.45 -18.98 -12.70
C GLY A 103 0.37 -17.69 -12.68
N LEU A 104 1.00 -17.34 -11.54
CA LEU A 104 1.93 -16.21 -11.44
C LEU A 104 3.13 -16.42 -12.35
N ALA A 105 3.73 -17.61 -12.32
CA ALA A 105 4.87 -17.96 -13.17
C ALA A 105 4.54 -17.90 -14.68
N ASP A 106 3.30 -18.22 -15.06
CA ASP A 106 2.86 -18.21 -16.47
C ASP A 106 2.13 -16.92 -16.88
N PHE A 107 1.86 -16.00 -15.95
CA PHE A 107 0.99 -14.83 -16.16
C PHE A 107 1.46 -13.99 -17.35
N PHE A 108 2.73 -13.60 -17.37
CA PHE A 108 3.31 -12.76 -18.42
C PHE A 108 3.32 -13.46 -19.78
N ASN A 109 3.56 -14.77 -19.79
CA ASN A 109 3.55 -15.56 -21.01
C ASN A 109 2.17 -15.53 -21.67
N ARG A 110 1.11 -15.74 -20.89
CA ARG A 110 -0.28 -15.70 -21.35
C ARG A 110 -0.69 -14.28 -21.73
N PHE A 111 -0.33 -13.31 -20.90
CA PHE A 111 -0.64 -11.90 -21.13
C PHE A 111 -0.08 -11.40 -22.47
N LEU A 112 1.20 -11.67 -22.76
CA LEU A 112 1.84 -11.27 -24.01
C LEU A 112 1.27 -11.99 -25.24
N ARG A 113 0.80 -13.23 -25.08
CA ARG A 113 0.14 -14.02 -26.13
C ARG A 113 -1.35 -13.71 -26.28
N GLN A 114 -1.91 -12.85 -25.41
CA GLN A 114 -3.35 -12.55 -25.33
C GLN A 114 -4.21 -13.80 -25.09
N GLU A 115 -3.67 -14.76 -24.35
CA GLU A 115 -4.38 -15.96 -23.93
C GLU A 115 -5.14 -15.70 -22.62
N PRO A 116 -6.24 -16.43 -22.36
CA PRO A 116 -6.87 -16.42 -21.04
C PRO A 116 -5.87 -16.79 -19.95
N GLN A 117 -5.98 -16.10 -18.81
CA GLN A 117 -5.14 -16.38 -17.66
C GLN A 117 -5.52 -17.72 -17.02
N LEU A 118 -4.60 -18.28 -16.24
CA LEU A 118 -4.82 -19.59 -15.62
C LEU A 118 -5.97 -19.57 -14.59
N TYR A 119 -6.17 -18.43 -13.94
CA TYR A 119 -7.18 -18.22 -12.91
C TYR A 119 -8.05 -17.01 -13.25
N SER A 120 -9.34 -17.09 -12.91
CA SER A 120 -10.29 -15.98 -13.13
C SER A 120 -9.88 -14.68 -12.44
N ALA A 121 -9.23 -14.77 -11.26
CA ALA A 121 -8.67 -13.61 -10.57
C ALA A 121 -7.68 -12.84 -11.45
N PHE A 122 -6.87 -13.54 -12.23
CA PHE A 122 -5.90 -12.94 -13.16
C PHE A 122 -6.56 -12.41 -14.44
N ASP A 123 -7.65 -13.02 -14.91
CA ASP A 123 -8.46 -12.41 -15.97
C ASP A 123 -9.08 -11.09 -15.51
N HIS A 124 -9.49 -10.98 -14.23
CA HIS A 124 -9.95 -9.72 -13.66
C HIS A 124 -8.85 -8.65 -13.55
N VAL A 125 -7.62 -9.04 -13.19
CA VAL A 125 -6.43 -8.16 -13.26
C VAL A 125 -6.25 -7.64 -14.69
N VAL A 126 -6.26 -8.53 -15.70
CA VAL A 126 -6.19 -8.14 -17.12
C VAL A 126 -7.34 -7.23 -17.56
N ALA A 127 -8.54 -7.42 -17.02
CA ALA A 127 -9.67 -6.54 -17.31
C ALA A 127 -9.46 -5.13 -16.72
N LEU A 128 -9.02 -5.01 -15.46
CA LEU A 128 -8.74 -3.71 -14.85
C LEU A 128 -7.57 -2.99 -15.54
N PHE A 129 -6.53 -3.71 -15.95
CA PHE A 129 -5.44 -3.15 -16.76
C PHE A 129 -5.92 -2.38 -17.99
N ARG A 130 -6.91 -2.95 -18.69
CA ARG A 130 -7.49 -2.34 -19.90
C ARG A 130 -8.40 -1.16 -19.59
N GLU A 131 -8.91 -1.07 -18.36
CA GLU A 131 -9.79 -0.01 -17.89
C GLU A 131 -9.02 1.19 -17.33
N THR A 132 -7.78 1.01 -16.86
CA THR A 132 -6.94 2.10 -16.28
C THR A 132 -6.93 3.41 -17.10
N PRO A 133 -6.77 3.39 -18.45
CA PRO A 133 -6.76 4.62 -19.25
C PRO A 133 -8.08 5.39 -19.29
N GLN A 134 -9.19 4.78 -18.82
CA GLN A 134 -10.50 5.44 -18.71
C GLN A 134 -10.57 6.34 -17.47
N HIS A 135 -9.69 6.11 -16.48
CA HIS A 135 -9.71 6.81 -15.20
C HIS A 135 -8.58 7.84 -15.06
N TRP A 136 -7.45 7.63 -15.71
CA TRP A 136 -6.30 8.55 -15.66
C TRP A 136 -5.68 8.81 -17.03
N GLY A 137 -5.02 9.97 -17.15
CA GLY A 137 -4.18 10.28 -18.31
C GLY A 137 -3.01 9.31 -18.48
N THR A 138 -2.40 9.30 -19.67
CA THR A 138 -1.39 8.32 -20.11
C THR A 138 -0.30 8.02 -19.09
N ILE A 139 0.28 9.05 -18.46
CA ILE A 139 1.43 8.85 -17.55
C ILE A 139 1.01 8.13 -16.27
N ALA A 140 -0.05 8.59 -15.60
CA ALA A 140 -0.55 7.93 -14.39
C ALA A 140 -1.05 6.52 -14.71
N SER A 141 -1.75 6.34 -15.83
CA SER A 141 -2.17 5.01 -16.29
C SER A 141 -0.99 4.06 -16.50
N ASN A 142 0.10 4.52 -17.13
CA ASN A 142 1.29 3.69 -17.29
C ASN A 142 1.97 3.37 -15.95
N LEU A 143 2.03 4.32 -15.02
CA LEU A 143 2.59 4.10 -13.68
C LEU A 143 1.78 3.05 -12.91
N ILE A 144 0.45 3.12 -12.95
CA ILE A 144 -0.44 2.15 -12.30
C ILE A 144 -0.24 0.76 -12.92
N THR A 145 -0.35 0.67 -14.25
CA THR A 145 -0.21 -0.60 -14.98
C THR A 145 1.15 -1.26 -14.75
N THR A 146 2.24 -0.50 -14.82
CA THR A 146 3.57 -1.06 -14.57
C THR A 146 3.76 -1.52 -13.12
N THR A 147 3.12 -0.85 -12.15
CA THR A 147 3.15 -1.28 -10.73
C THR A 147 2.48 -2.62 -10.52
N GLU A 148 1.32 -2.83 -11.13
CA GLU A 148 0.59 -4.08 -11.01
C GLU A 148 1.34 -5.24 -11.68
N LEU A 149 2.02 -5.00 -12.80
CA LEU A 149 2.90 -6.01 -13.40
C LEU A 149 4.12 -6.32 -12.50
N ASP A 150 4.78 -5.30 -11.96
CA ASP A 150 5.91 -5.47 -11.06
C ASP A 150 5.51 -6.29 -9.82
N PHE A 151 4.32 -6.04 -9.26
CA PHE A 151 3.79 -6.71 -8.06
C PHE A 151 3.63 -8.23 -8.18
N LEU A 152 3.38 -8.76 -9.38
CA LEU A 152 3.18 -10.21 -9.56
C LEU A 152 4.50 -11.01 -9.49
N THR A 153 5.64 -10.34 -9.70
CA THR A 153 6.95 -11.00 -9.76
C THR A 153 7.52 -11.39 -8.39
N PRO A 154 7.47 -10.54 -7.35
CA PRO A 154 7.91 -10.86 -5.98
C PRO A 154 7.41 -12.18 -5.45
N SER A 155 6.12 -12.49 -5.63
CA SER A 155 5.52 -13.75 -5.13
C SER A 155 6.20 -15.00 -5.71
N ILE A 156 6.79 -14.91 -6.90
CA ILE A 156 7.59 -15.99 -7.50
C ILE A 156 8.98 -16.02 -6.86
N ILE A 157 9.61 -14.85 -6.73
CA ILE A 157 10.96 -14.72 -6.14
C ILE A 157 10.96 -15.24 -4.70
N ASP A 158 10.02 -14.80 -3.87
CA ASP A 158 9.95 -15.12 -2.44
C ASP A 158 9.89 -16.63 -2.20
N LYS A 159 9.19 -17.36 -3.07
CA LYS A 159 9.14 -18.82 -3.06
C LYS A 159 10.48 -19.47 -3.46
N GLU A 160 11.13 -18.95 -4.50
CA GLU A 160 12.42 -19.49 -4.99
C GLU A 160 13.57 -19.24 -4.01
N ILE A 161 13.47 -18.20 -3.17
CA ILE A 161 14.48 -17.84 -2.18
C ILE A 161 14.09 -18.23 -0.75
N GLU A 162 13.05 -19.05 -0.57
CA GLU A 162 12.60 -19.47 0.75
C GLU A 162 13.76 -20.12 1.54
N GLY A 163 14.02 -19.62 2.75
CA GLY A 163 15.13 -20.06 3.59
C GLY A 163 16.52 -19.51 3.21
N MET A 164 16.61 -18.64 2.19
CA MET A 164 17.87 -17.96 1.84
C MET A 164 18.26 -16.94 2.93
N GLU A 165 19.51 -17.01 3.40
CA GLU A 165 20.06 -16.00 4.29
C GLU A 165 20.39 -14.71 3.52
N VAL A 166 19.83 -13.57 3.97
CA VAL A 166 20.20 -12.25 3.45
C VAL A 166 21.55 -11.84 3.99
N ARG A 167 22.56 -11.79 3.12
CA ARG A 167 23.93 -11.40 3.47
C ARG A 167 23.98 -9.94 3.94
N ILE A 168 24.76 -9.67 4.99
CA ILE A 168 24.97 -8.31 5.51
C ILE A 168 25.55 -7.34 4.46
N THR A 169 26.28 -7.85 3.47
CA THR A 169 26.83 -7.03 2.37
C THR A 169 25.77 -6.61 1.34
N ALA A 170 24.56 -7.14 1.39
CA ALA A 170 23.45 -6.82 0.48
C ALA A 170 22.68 -5.59 0.95
N VAL A 171 23.37 -4.49 1.21
CA VAL A 171 22.83 -3.27 1.88
C VAL A 171 21.61 -2.68 1.15
N SER A 172 21.55 -2.77 -0.19
CA SER A 172 20.43 -2.26 -1.00
C SER A 172 19.27 -3.24 -1.17
N TYR A 173 19.43 -4.50 -0.75
CA TYR A 173 18.44 -5.54 -0.96
C TYR A 173 17.09 -5.28 -0.25
N PRO A 174 17.04 -4.75 0.98
CA PRO A 174 15.76 -4.41 1.63
C PRO A 174 14.96 -3.37 0.84
N HIS A 175 15.62 -2.35 0.30
CA HIS A 175 14.95 -1.35 -0.55
C HIS A 175 14.53 -1.93 -1.90
N PHE A 176 15.32 -2.83 -2.48
CA PHE A 176 14.97 -3.48 -3.75
C PHE A 176 13.73 -4.35 -3.63
N THR A 177 13.70 -5.25 -2.63
CA THR A 177 12.55 -6.12 -2.35
C THR A 177 11.31 -5.28 -2.04
N ARG A 178 11.44 -4.24 -1.21
CA ARG A 178 10.33 -3.33 -0.90
C ARG A 178 9.78 -2.64 -2.15
N ARG A 179 10.64 -2.14 -3.05
CA ARG A 179 10.21 -1.47 -4.28
C ARG A 179 9.54 -2.43 -5.28
N MET A 180 9.93 -3.70 -5.28
CA MET A 180 9.36 -4.69 -6.18
C MET A 180 8.01 -5.21 -5.66
N ALA A 181 7.92 -5.52 -4.37
CA ALA A 181 6.68 -5.96 -3.71
C ALA A 181 5.70 -4.82 -3.42
N GLY A 182 6.19 -3.58 -3.40
CA GLY A 182 5.39 -2.40 -3.10
C GLY A 182 4.48 -1.98 -4.24
N ILE A 183 3.23 -1.69 -3.89
CA ILE A 183 2.24 -1.10 -4.80
C ILE A 183 2.08 0.41 -4.63
N SER A 184 2.99 1.03 -3.87
CA SER A 184 2.94 2.44 -3.47
C SER A 184 2.97 3.40 -4.65
N ARG A 185 3.57 3.01 -5.79
CA ARG A 185 3.53 3.79 -7.04
C ARG A 185 2.11 3.90 -7.60
N ALA A 186 1.31 2.84 -7.55
CA ALA A 186 -0.09 2.90 -7.93
C ALA A 186 -0.89 3.75 -6.95
N TYR A 187 -0.72 3.53 -5.63
CA TYR A 187 -1.45 4.31 -4.62
C TYR A 187 -1.12 5.81 -4.65
N ALA A 188 0.13 6.18 -4.89
CA ALA A 188 0.53 7.57 -5.07
C ALA A 188 -0.12 8.16 -6.34
N ALA A 189 -0.12 7.41 -7.45
CA ALA A 189 -0.75 7.85 -8.70
C ALA A 189 -2.28 8.00 -8.58
N PHE A 190 -2.97 7.08 -7.88
CA PHE A 190 -4.40 7.18 -7.60
C PHE A 190 -4.76 8.43 -6.81
N GLY A 191 -3.88 8.85 -5.89
CA GLY A 191 -4.08 10.03 -5.07
C GLY A 191 -4.09 11.34 -5.84
N ILE A 192 -3.55 11.36 -7.06
CA ILE A 192 -3.51 12.55 -7.92
C ILE A 192 -4.82 12.66 -8.71
N PRO A 193 -5.56 13.78 -8.60
CA PRO A 193 -6.74 14.02 -9.41
C PRO A 193 -6.41 13.95 -10.92
N PRO A 194 -7.16 13.16 -11.72
CA PRO A 194 -6.87 12.94 -13.14
C PRO A 194 -6.81 14.22 -13.99
N GLU A 195 -7.46 15.29 -13.53
CA GLU A 195 -7.49 16.59 -14.21
C GLU A 195 -6.20 17.42 -14.07
N LEU A 196 -5.25 17.01 -13.22
CA LEU A 196 -4.03 17.78 -12.98
C LEU A 196 -2.93 17.49 -14.00
N ASP A 197 -2.28 18.56 -14.47
CA ASP A 197 -1.14 18.47 -15.38
C ASP A 197 0.05 17.76 -14.74
N LEU A 198 0.77 16.96 -15.53
CA LEU A 198 1.96 16.22 -15.10
C LEU A 198 2.98 17.10 -14.36
N THR A 199 3.22 18.31 -14.86
CA THR A 199 4.20 19.26 -14.31
C THR A 199 3.86 19.72 -12.89
N THR A 200 2.60 19.59 -12.49
CA THR A 200 2.11 19.98 -11.16
C THR A 200 2.48 18.96 -10.08
N TRP A 201 2.58 17.68 -10.42
CA TRP A 201 2.70 16.62 -9.43
C TRP A 201 3.90 15.68 -9.63
N ILE A 202 4.50 15.60 -10.81
CA ILE A 202 5.52 14.57 -11.09
C ILE A 202 6.74 14.63 -10.15
N GLN A 203 7.12 15.83 -9.70
CA GLN A 203 8.24 16.00 -8.76
C GLN A 203 7.90 15.50 -7.35
N VAL A 204 6.62 15.46 -6.97
CA VAL A 204 6.20 14.94 -5.65
C VAL A 204 6.17 13.42 -5.62
N LEU A 205 6.05 12.78 -6.78
CA LEU A 205 5.79 11.34 -6.87
C LEU A 205 6.83 10.50 -6.11
N PRO A 206 8.16 10.75 -6.17
CA PRO A 206 9.12 9.95 -5.42
C PRO A 206 8.93 10.02 -3.91
N ASP A 207 8.72 11.23 -3.36
CA ASP A 207 8.45 11.42 -1.93
C ASP A 207 7.10 10.83 -1.52
N PHE A 208 6.10 10.88 -2.42
CA PHE A 208 4.79 10.30 -2.17
C PHE A 208 4.84 8.77 -2.12
N ILE A 209 5.57 8.14 -3.04
CA ILE A 209 5.81 6.69 -3.04
C ILE A 209 6.51 6.27 -1.75
N ALA A 210 7.62 6.94 -1.40
CA ALA A 210 8.36 6.66 -0.18
C ALA A 210 7.48 6.84 1.08
N TYR A 211 6.63 7.88 1.10
CA TYR A 211 5.68 8.06 2.19
C TYR A 211 4.74 6.87 2.34
N ILE A 212 4.12 6.39 1.26
CA ILE A 212 3.17 5.27 1.34
C ILE A 212 3.89 3.99 1.76
N ASP A 213 5.05 3.67 1.17
CA ASP A 213 5.83 2.48 1.55
C ASP A 213 6.18 2.51 3.04
N HIS A 214 6.80 3.59 3.48
CA HIS A 214 7.32 3.69 4.83
C HIS A 214 6.20 3.85 5.88
N ALA A 215 5.13 4.58 5.58
CA ALA A 215 3.99 4.67 6.48
C ALA A 215 3.37 3.29 6.72
N ASN A 216 3.28 2.45 5.68
CA ASN A 216 2.84 1.08 5.86
C ASN A 216 3.77 0.30 6.79
N ASP A 217 5.09 0.36 6.57
CA ASP A 217 6.08 -0.31 7.42
C ASP A 217 6.04 0.21 8.88
N LEU A 218 5.82 1.52 9.09
CA LEU A 218 5.68 2.13 10.42
C LEU A 218 4.43 1.63 11.17
N PHE A 219 3.26 1.68 10.54
CA PHE A 219 2.00 1.32 11.18
C PHE A 219 1.73 -0.19 11.19
N SER A 220 2.50 -0.97 10.43
CA SER A 220 2.49 -2.44 10.48
C SER A 220 3.49 -3.01 11.47
N PHE A 221 4.60 -2.31 11.76
CA PHE A 221 5.68 -2.81 12.63
C PHE A 221 5.17 -3.47 13.93
N TYR A 222 4.21 -2.87 14.62
CA TYR A 222 3.69 -3.42 15.87
C TYR A 222 3.03 -4.81 15.69
N LYS A 223 2.20 -4.99 14.65
CA LYS A 223 1.58 -6.30 14.39
C LYS A 223 2.63 -7.35 14.01
N GLU A 224 3.70 -6.93 13.34
CA GLU A 224 4.77 -7.78 12.82
C GLU A 224 5.68 -8.27 13.95
N GLU A 225 6.06 -7.38 14.86
CA GLU A 225 6.81 -7.76 16.07
C GLU A 225 6.01 -8.73 16.95
N LEU A 226 4.70 -8.50 17.10
CA LEU A 226 3.83 -9.43 17.83
C LEU A 226 3.71 -10.80 17.16
N ALA A 227 3.77 -10.84 15.82
CA ALA A 227 3.76 -12.07 15.04
C ALA A 227 5.15 -12.75 14.99
N GLY A 228 6.21 -12.10 15.47
CA GLY A 228 7.58 -12.58 15.38
C GLY A 228 8.13 -12.55 13.95
N GLU A 229 7.57 -11.72 13.07
CA GLU A 229 8.02 -11.57 11.69
C GLU A 229 9.43 -10.96 11.66
N THR A 230 10.33 -11.58 10.90
CA THR A 230 11.74 -11.13 10.74
C THR A 230 12.06 -10.71 9.31
N VAL A 231 11.16 -10.99 8.37
CA VAL A 231 11.30 -10.65 6.95
C VAL A 231 10.34 -9.50 6.63
N ASN A 232 10.65 -8.33 7.20
CA ASN A 232 9.99 -7.07 6.93
C ASN A 232 11.03 -5.96 6.79
N PHE A 233 10.64 -4.80 6.25
CA PHE A 233 11.57 -3.74 5.93
C PHE A 233 12.42 -3.30 7.14
N VAL A 234 11.79 -3.07 8.30
CA VAL A 234 12.49 -2.60 9.52
C VAL A 234 13.49 -3.63 10.01
N SER A 235 13.12 -4.92 10.04
CA SER A 235 14.00 -6.01 10.46
C SER A 235 15.19 -6.18 9.52
N LEU A 236 14.93 -6.16 8.21
CA LEU A 236 15.97 -6.28 7.19
C LEU A 236 16.92 -5.08 7.20
N TYR A 237 16.39 -3.86 7.35
CA TYR A 237 17.18 -2.65 7.46
C TYR A 237 18.05 -2.65 8.71
N ALA A 238 17.48 -3.00 9.87
CA ALA A 238 18.18 -3.13 11.14
C ALA A 238 19.35 -4.12 11.04
N ASN A 239 19.10 -5.29 10.46
CA ASN A 239 20.13 -6.31 10.25
C ASN A 239 21.24 -5.85 9.28
N ALA A 240 20.86 -5.29 8.13
CA ALA A 240 21.82 -4.81 7.13
C ALA A 240 22.74 -3.69 7.66
N HIS A 241 22.27 -2.89 8.62
CA HIS A 241 23.03 -1.78 9.20
C HIS A 241 23.63 -2.09 10.58
N GLY A 242 23.35 -3.27 11.15
CA GLY A 242 23.82 -3.64 12.48
C GLY A 242 23.27 -2.74 13.61
N ILE A 243 22.03 -2.27 13.49
CA ILE A 243 21.38 -1.40 14.48
C ILE A 243 20.15 -2.08 15.12
N PRO A 244 19.71 -1.66 16.32
CA PRO A 244 18.44 -2.10 16.90
C PRO A 244 17.23 -1.80 16.00
N LYS A 245 16.20 -2.65 16.04
CA LYS A 245 14.95 -2.44 15.27
C LYS A 245 14.24 -1.12 15.61
N LEU A 246 14.23 -0.72 16.88
CA LEU A 246 13.61 0.55 17.30
C LEU A 246 14.37 1.77 16.77
N ASP A 247 15.70 1.69 16.66
CA ASP A 247 16.50 2.72 16.00
C ASP A 247 16.21 2.79 14.50
N ALA A 248 16.05 1.62 13.84
CA ALA A 248 15.62 1.56 12.44
C ALA A 248 14.21 2.15 12.24
N LEU A 249 13.26 1.82 13.12
CA LEU A 249 11.89 2.36 13.09
C LEU A 249 11.89 3.88 13.26
N LYS A 250 12.70 4.40 14.20
CA LYS A 250 12.83 5.85 14.43
C LYS A 250 13.39 6.57 13.21
N ARG A 251 14.43 6.04 12.57
CA ARG A 251 14.97 6.60 11.32
C ARG A 251 13.93 6.60 10.21
N LEU A 252 13.21 5.49 10.05
CA LEU A 252 12.12 5.38 9.08
C LEU A 252 11.04 6.42 9.33
N ALA A 253 10.65 6.65 10.59
CA ALA A 253 9.67 7.66 10.98
C ALA A 253 10.13 9.08 10.60
N GLU A 254 11.38 9.42 10.90
CA GLU A 254 11.99 10.71 10.53
C GLU A 254 12.03 10.89 9.00
N GLU A 255 12.49 9.88 8.27
CA GLU A 255 12.54 9.90 6.79
C GLU A 255 11.15 10.06 6.17
N THR A 256 10.15 9.36 6.71
CA THR A 256 8.75 9.43 6.24
C THR A 256 8.16 10.82 6.47
N ALA A 257 8.41 11.42 7.64
CA ALA A 257 7.96 12.78 7.94
C ALA A 257 8.61 13.81 7.00
N GLN A 258 9.90 13.64 6.70
CA GLN A 258 10.59 14.49 5.73
C GLN A 258 10.03 14.35 4.31
N CYS A 259 9.71 13.12 3.87
CA CYS A 259 9.03 12.90 2.58
C CYS A 259 7.70 13.66 2.51
N TYR A 260 6.89 13.58 3.57
CA TYR A 260 5.64 14.34 3.67
C TYR A 260 5.85 15.86 3.62
N GLN A 261 6.82 16.38 4.37
CA GLN A 261 7.12 17.82 4.43
C GLN A 261 7.62 18.34 3.08
N ARG A 262 8.58 17.65 2.45
CA ARG A 262 9.06 17.98 1.10
C ARG A 262 7.93 17.95 0.09
N GLY A 263 7.11 16.90 0.11
CA GLY A 263 6.00 16.78 -0.83
C GLY A 263 4.95 17.87 -0.65
N SER A 264 4.63 18.22 0.59
CA SER A 264 3.76 19.37 0.90
C SER A 264 4.36 20.69 0.41
N GLN A 265 5.67 20.89 0.56
CA GLN A 265 6.36 22.10 0.09
C GLN A 265 6.38 22.20 -1.44
N LEU A 266 6.66 21.09 -2.14
CA LEU A 266 6.66 21.04 -3.61
C LEU A 266 5.29 21.41 -4.20
N LEU A 267 4.21 21.03 -3.51
CA LEU A 267 2.84 21.27 -3.97
C LEU A 267 2.23 22.57 -3.46
N GLN A 268 2.91 23.36 -2.63
CA GLN A 268 2.31 24.53 -1.97
C GLN A 268 1.74 25.59 -2.95
N SER A 269 2.29 25.69 -4.16
CA SER A 269 1.81 26.57 -5.23
C SER A 269 0.65 25.99 -6.04
N HIS A 270 0.24 24.75 -5.76
CA HIS A 270 -0.77 23.99 -6.48
C HIS A 270 -1.85 23.49 -5.50
N PRO A 271 -2.81 24.33 -5.08
CA PRO A 271 -3.70 24.04 -3.95
C PRO A 271 -4.49 22.73 -4.07
N GLU A 272 -4.96 22.39 -5.27
CA GLU A 272 -5.73 21.15 -5.48
C GLU A 272 -4.85 19.90 -5.36
N ALA A 273 -3.64 19.93 -5.94
CA ALA A 273 -2.65 18.86 -5.79
C ALA A 273 -2.21 18.71 -4.33
N TRP A 274 -1.96 19.83 -3.65
CA TRP A 274 -1.57 19.87 -2.24
C TRP A 274 -2.63 19.27 -1.32
N LYS A 275 -3.90 19.65 -1.51
CA LYS A 275 -5.03 19.07 -0.76
C LYS A 275 -5.14 17.57 -1.01
N ALA A 276 -5.05 17.13 -2.26
CA ALA A 276 -5.15 15.72 -2.63
C ALA A 276 -4.01 14.87 -2.02
N PHE A 277 -2.77 15.35 -2.09
CA PHE A 277 -1.62 14.73 -1.45
C PHE A 277 -1.83 14.59 0.07
N ARG A 278 -2.17 15.68 0.75
CA ARG A 278 -2.37 15.65 2.21
C ARG A 278 -3.55 14.77 2.63
N ALA A 279 -4.65 14.82 1.88
CA ALA A 279 -5.81 13.97 2.12
C ALA A 279 -5.47 12.49 1.95
N THR A 280 -4.71 12.13 0.91
CA THR A 280 -4.26 10.76 0.68
C THR A 280 -3.35 10.27 1.81
N CYS A 281 -2.35 11.07 2.21
CA CYS A 281 -1.41 10.73 3.28
C CYS A 281 -2.14 10.53 4.63
N ALA A 282 -2.99 11.48 5.03
CA ALA A 282 -3.78 11.36 6.25
C ALA A 282 -4.80 10.20 6.17
N GLY A 283 -5.39 10.01 5.00
CA GLY A 283 -6.30 8.91 4.71
C GLY A 283 -5.65 7.53 4.81
N TYR A 284 -4.36 7.43 4.52
CA TYR A 284 -3.63 6.17 4.67
C TYR A 284 -3.40 5.80 6.14
N ILE A 285 -3.10 6.79 6.97
CA ILE A 285 -3.06 6.61 8.44
C ILE A 285 -4.45 6.22 8.95
N LYS A 286 -5.51 6.86 8.44
CA LYS A 286 -6.90 6.51 8.75
C LYS A 286 -7.24 5.08 8.39
N PHE A 287 -6.79 4.57 7.24
CA PHE A 287 -6.95 3.16 6.90
C PHE A 287 -6.32 2.24 7.96
N HIS A 288 -5.05 2.48 8.32
CA HIS A 288 -4.36 1.66 9.32
C HIS A 288 -5.06 1.69 10.68
N ALA A 289 -5.49 2.86 11.13
CA ALA A 289 -6.21 3.02 12.40
C ALA A 289 -7.61 2.39 12.38
N SER A 290 -8.26 2.29 11.21
CA SER A 290 -9.59 1.68 11.08
C SER A 290 -9.56 0.16 11.13
N SER A 291 -8.40 -0.46 10.85
CA SER A 291 -8.30 -1.90 10.68
C SER A 291 -7.73 -2.58 11.94
N PRO A 292 -8.46 -3.53 12.54
CA PRO A 292 -7.96 -4.27 13.71
C PRO A 292 -6.72 -5.12 13.38
N ARG A 293 -6.41 -5.33 12.09
CA ARG A 293 -5.20 -6.04 11.62
C ARG A 293 -3.92 -5.46 12.22
N TYR A 294 -3.85 -4.14 12.39
CA TYR A 294 -2.64 -3.43 12.83
C TYR A 294 -2.50 -3.30 14.35
N LYS A 295 -3.55 -3.61 15.12
CA LYS A 295 -3.56 -3.59 16.60
C LYS A 295 -3.14 -2.23 17.21
N LEU A 296 -3.38 -1.14 16.48
CA LEU A 296 -2.97 0.22 16.89
C LEU A 296 -3.77 0.76 18.08
N ASP A 297 -4.96 0.20 18.33
CA ASP A 297 -5.78 0.47 19.51
C ASP A 297 -5.04 0.18 20.83
N GLN A 298 -4.03 -0.70 20.80
CA GLN A 298 -3.22 -1.08 21.95
C GLN A 298 -2.11 -0.07 22.26
N LEU A 299 -1.79 0.84 21.33
CA LEU A 299 -0.67 1.77 21.45
C LEU A 299 -1.05 3.12 22.09
N ASN A 300 -2.34 3.41 22.27
CA ASN A 300 -2.83 4.68 22.84
C ASN A 300 -2.23 5.94 22.15
N LEU A 301 -2.25 5.94 20.82
CA LEU A 301 -1.72 7.02 19.96
C LEU A 301 -2.51 8.33 20.00
#